data_AF-A0A372UF02-F1
#
_entry.id   AF-A0A372UF02-F1
#
_cell.length_a   1.000
_cell.length_b   1.000
_cell.length_c   1.000
_cell.angle_alpha   90.00
_cell.angle_beta   90.00
_cell.angle_gamma   90.00
#
_symmetry.space_group_name_H-M   'P 1'
#
loop_
_entity.id
_entity.type
_entity.pdbx_description
1 polymer ?
#
loop_
_entity_poly.entity_id
_entity_poly.type
_entity_poly.pdbx_seq_one_letter_code
_entity_poly.pdbx_strand_id
1 'polypeptide(L)'
;MTKEVKKLLLVIWMTVVAVCCLPTITVAEEGAAKSDEREEMISDAVLPVAVGYRNDSGEVSYYLNGTSFLINEQAVLTNKHVAVPDEILLEKIMEEHALNELPEKDERLGIYVMTGKNMFVPAKIHASVQSDRMDFAVLQLSSKLYDRESLTLGEGVPPEEGNPITFVGCSGEGYREKILEKIPQISERGEVIRLSESEEVPDGENDKVIEHNIPLYGAGAGSPLLNANREVVGINVFQEGMVPYAVQIYHIRKALDTFEIPYKKPETMAEGEKQTEKHTEQAEKERKRFSKKIDSLENRENQNGGETGRTGVILAVFGGMAAMIWMSVHTNQKKHAEKNGARMQHTYQQMQTSKRQVRQVDGRTESRYSPGRRKREEEREWNMEEYMMASEGVGETTLLNAAGGETTVLHNAEFAYLLRKDTGERILINTQPFLIGKEQRKVNYCIRDNTSVSRCHAKISKQGWQYYIEDQNSTNGTYVEGKALHPYQETALSDNVTIRLSDEVFEFHFM
;
A
#
# COMPACT_ATOMS: atom_id res chain seq x y z
N MET A 1 32.99 -31.07 -61.01
CA MET A 1 31.54 -30.77 -61.08
C MET A 1 31.29 -29.76 -62.19
N THR A 2 30.62 -30.17 -63.26
CA THR A 2 30.24 -29.30 -64.38
C THR A 2 29.22 -28.25 -63.94
N LYS A 3 29.15 -27.11 -64.64
CA LYS A 3 28.23 -25.98 -64.32
C LYS A 3 26.77 -26.43 -64.15
N GLU A 4 26.37 -27.46 -64.89
CA GLU A 4 25.04 -28.09 -64.82
C GLU A 4 24.77 -28.74 -63.45
N VAL A 5 25.76 -29.42 -62.86
CA VAL A 5 25.60 -30.08 -61.54
C VAL A 5 25.46 -29.06 -60.41
N LYS A 6 26.13 -27.90 -60.52
CA LYS A 6 25.98 -26.80 -59.55
C LYS A 6 24.60 -26.13 -59.64
N LYS A 7 24.05 -25.97 -60.84
CA LYS A 7 22.67 -25.46 -61.02
C LYS A 7 21.64 -26.43 -60.47
N LEU A 8 21.82 -27.73 -60.71
CA LEU A 8 20.92 -28.76 -60.19
C LEU A 8 20.92 -28.80 -58.64
N LEU A 9 22.10 -28.73 -58.02
CA LEU A 9 22.23 -28.65 -56.56
C LEU A 9 21.63 -27.37 -55.97
N LEU A 10 21.73 -26.25 -56.68
CA LEU A 10 21.17 -24.97 -56.22
C LEU A 10 19.64 -24.94 -56.35
N VAL A 11 19.08 -25.58 -57.38
CA VAL A 11 17.63 -25.77 -57.52
C VAL A 11 17.10 -26.72 -56.45
N ILE A 12 17.78 -27.84 -56.18
CA ILE A 12 17.41 -28.78 -55.11
C ILE A 12 17.49 -28.10 -53.73
N TRP A 13 18.48 -27.24 -53.50
CA TRP A 13 18.60 -26.50 -52.25
C TRP A 13 17.48 -25.45 -52.10
N MET A 14 17.12 -24.73 -53.17
CA MET A 14 16.02 -23.77 -53.16
C MET A 14 14.65 -24.43 -52.99
N THR A 15 14.43 -25.64 -53.53
CA THR A 15 13.17 -26.37 -53.34
C THR A 15 13.05 -26.95 -51.93
N VAL A 16 14.14 -27.41 -51.32
CA VAL A 16 14.13 -27.88 -49.92
C VAL A 16 13.88 -26.72 -48.95
N VAL A 17 14.48 -25.54 -49.19
CA VAL A 17 14.22 -24.34 -48.37
C VAL A 17 12.78 -23.85 -48.51
N ALA A 18 12.20 -23.91 -49.73
CA ALA A 18 10.80 -23.52 -49.94
C ALA A 18 9.79 -24.48 -49.26
N VAL A 19 10.11 -25.78 -49.16
CA VAL A 19 9.27 -26.76 -48.44
C VAL A 19 9.38 -26.63 -46.92
N CYS A 20 10.52 -26.16 -46.40
CA CYS A 20 10.71 -25.88 -44.97
C CYS A 20 10.10 -24.53 -44.51
N CYS A 21 9.71 -23.64 -45.43
CA CYS A 21 9.14 -22.32 -45.13
C CYS A 21 7.61 -22.24 -45.31
N LEU A 22 6.92 -23.35 -45.58
CA LEU A 22 5.47 -23.34 -45.53
C LEU A 22 5.03 -23.32 -44.06
N PRO A 23 4.24 -22.33 -43.62
CA PRO A 23 3.63 -22.39 -42.30
C PRO A 23 2.77 -23.64 -42.26
N THR A 24 3.02 -24.50 -41.27
CA THR A 24 2.09 -25.57 -40.92
C THR A 24 0.78 -24.90 -40.56
N ILE A 25 -0.21 -24.99 -41.45
CA ILE A 25 -1.60 -24.72 -41.09
C ILE A 25 -1.97 -25.82 -40.12
N THR A 26 -1.77 -25.56 -38.83
CA THR A 26 -2.42 -26.32 -37.78
C THR A 26 -3.89 -26.02 -37.93
N VAL A 27 -4.62 -26.97 -38.51
CA VAL A 27 -6.07 -27.05 -38.34
C VAL A 27 -6.26 -27.14 -36.83
N ALA A 28 -6.82 -26.09 -36.24
CA ALA A 28 -7.24 -26.10 -34.87
C ALA A 28 -8.30 -27.20 -34.74
N GLU A 29 -7.90 -28.36 -34.22
CA GLU A 29 -8.83 -29.13 -33.40
C GLU A 29 -9.27 -28.19 -32.28
N GLU A 30 -10.58 -28.09 -32.05
CA GLU A 30 -11.17 -27.49 -30.85
C GLU A 30 -10.66 -28.25 -29.62
N GLY A 31 -9.43 -27.95 -29.25
CA GLY A 31 -8.82 -28.35 -28.00
C GLY A 31 -9.40 -27.46 -26.93
N ALA A 32 -10.01 -28.09 -25.91
CA ALA A 32 -10.43 -27.45 -24.68
C ALA A 32 -9.42 -26.37 -24.26
N ALA A 33 -9.94 -25.17 -24.00
CA ALA A 33 -9.15 -24.03 -23.56
C ALA A 33 -8.21 -24.47 -22.43
N LYS A 34 -6.90 -24.44 -22.68
CA LYS A 34 -5.93 -24.41 -21.58
C LYS A 34 -6.26 -23.13 -20.82
N SER A 35 -6.75 -23.27 -19.59
CA SER A 35 -6.76 -22.17 -18.64
C SER A 35 -5.37 -21.55 -18.64
N ASP A 36 -5.31 -20.22 -18.68
CA ASP A 36 -4.05 -19.49 -18.62
C ASP A 36 -3.41 -19.84 -17.27
N GLU A 37 -2.28 -20.57 -17.25
CA GLU A 37 -1.59 -21.03 -16.02
C GLU A 37 -1.40 -19.86 -15.03
N ARG A 38 -1.20 -18.65 -15.56
CA ARG A 38 -1.01 -17.44 -14.77
C ARG A 38 -2.30 -16.95 -14.12
N GLU A 39 -3.47 -17.29 -14.67
CA GLU A 39 -4.80 -16.96 -14.11
C GLU A 39 -5.14 -17.93 -12.97
N GLU A 40 -4.77 -19.19 -13.13
CA GLU A 40 -4.80 -20.20 -12.06
C GLU A 40 -3.91 -19.79 -10.88
N MET A 41 -2.68 -19.32 -11.15
CA MET A 41 -1.78 -18.82 -10.08
C MET A 41 -2.37 -17.62 -9.31
N ILE A 42 -3.07 -16.70 -9.98
CA ILE A 42 -3.72 -15.58 -9.28
C ILE A 42 -4.85 -16.11 -8.40
N SER A 43 -5.68 -16.98 -8.96
CA SER A 43 -6.80 -17.61 -8.24
C SER A 43 -6.31 -18.33 -6.98
N ASP A 44 -5.20 -19.06 -7.06
CA ASP A 44 -4.63 -19.78 -5.92
C ASP A 44 -4.01 -18.87 -4.84
N ALA A 45 -3.57 -17.68 -5.24
CA ALA A 45 -3.01 -16.67 -4.34
C ALA A 45 -4.08 -15.86 -3.58
N VAL A 46 -5.29 -15.78 -4.13
CA VAL A 46 -6.46 -15.12 -3.53
C VAL A 46 -7.19 -16.12 -2.63
N LEU A 47 -7.48 -15.74 -1.39
CA LEU A 47 -7.97 -16.67 -0.36
C LEU A 47 -9.15 -16.09 0.42
N PRO A 48 -10.23 -16.87 0.62
CA PRO A 48 -11.34 -16.46 1.48
C PRO A 48 -10.87 -16.25 2.93
N VAL A 49 -11.28 -15.13 3.51
CA VAL A 49 -11.14 -14.86 4.94
C VAL A 49 -12.44 -15.22 5.64
N ALA A 50 -12.31 -15.99 6.71
CA ALA A 50 -13.43 -16.42 7.53
C ALA A 50 -13.24 -16.01 8.99
N VAL A 51 -14.34 -15.67 9.64
CA VAL A 51 -14.42 -15.61 11.10
C VAL A 51 -14.85 -16.99 11.58
N GLY A 52 -14.09 -17.57 12.49
CA GLY A 52 -14.39 -18.87 13.08
C GLY A 52 -14.85 -18.72 14.52
N TYR A 53 -15.95 -19.38 14.88
CA TYR A 53 -16.42 -19.50 16.25
C TYR A 53 -16.21 -20.92 16.76
N ARG A 54 -15.48 -21.05 17.89
CA ARG A 54 -15.22 -22.31 18.57
C ARG A 54 -16.26 -22.56 19.66
N ASN A 55 -17.01 -23.64 19.55
CA ASN A 55 -17.95 -24.05 20.59
C ASN A 55 -17.25 -24.78 21.76
N ASP A 56 -18.01 -25.12 22.80
CA ASP A 56 -17.48 -25.77 24.01
C ASP A 56 -16.94 -27.19 23.77
N SER A 57 -17.35 -27.86 22.68
CA SER A 57 -16.79 -29.16 22.28
C SER A 57 -15.45 -29.02 21.52
N GLY A 58 -15.06 -27.79 21.18
CA GLY A 58 -13.83 -27.48 20.45
C GLY A 58 -13.99 -27.47 18.93
N GLU A 59 -15.18 -27.75 18.40
CA GLU A 59 -15.51 -27.64 16.98
C GLU A 59 -15.61 -26.17 16.56
N VAL A 60 -15.17 -25.87 15.34
CA VAL A 60 -15.15 -24.50 14.80
C VAL A 60 -16.12 -24.39 13.63
N SER A 61 -17.10 -23.49 13.74
CA SER A 61 -17.91 -23.03 12.61
C SER A 61 -17.20 -21.87 11.92
N TYR A 62 -17.08 -21.91 10.59
CA TYR A 62 -16.43 -20.86 9.80
C TYR A 62 -17.46 -20.07 9.00
N TYR A 63 -17.36 -18.76 9.04
CA TYR A 63 -18.27 -17.84 8.34
C TYR A 63 -17.46 -16.96 7.40
N LEU A 64 -17.82 -16.92 6.12
CA LEU A 64 -17.10 -16.11 5.13
C LEU A 64 -17.29 -14.62 5.45
N ASN A 65 -16.20 -13.89 5.57
CA ASN A 65 -16.25 -12.45 5.86
C ASN A 65 -15.60 -11.58 4.78
N GLY A 66 -14.82 -12.16 3.88
CA GLY A 66 -14.26 -11.41 2.75
C GLY A 66 -13.16 -12.16 2.03
N THR A 67 -12.33 -11.40 1.33
CA THR A 67 -11.23 -11.88 0.51
C THR A 67 -9.90 -11.37 1.03
N SER A 68 -8.85 -12.17 0.90
CA SER A 68 -7.46 -11.78 1.08
C SER A 68 -6.61 -12.26 -0.08
N PHE A 69 -5.35 -11.85 -0.14
CA PHE A 69 -4.39 -12.42 -1.08
C PHE A 69 -2.99 -12.53 -0.48
N LEU A 70 -2.22 -13.51 -0.93
CA LEU A 70 -0.87 -13.76 -0.44
C LEU A 70 0.12 -12.70 -0.92
N ILE A 71 0.87 -12.15 0.03
CA ILE A 71 2.01 -11.25 -0.23
C ILE A 71 3.35 -11.95 -0.04
N ASN A 72 3.39 -13.02 0.76
CA ASN A 72 4.49 -13.98 0.88
C ASN A 72 3.95 -15.33 1.37
N GLU A 73 4.83 -16.30 1.67
CA GLU A 73 4.45 -17.66 2.11
C GLU A 73 3.72 -17.75 3.46
N GLN A 74 3.72 -16.70 4.29
CA GLN A 74 3.15 -16.71 5.64
C GLN A 74 2.28 -15.49 5.97
N ALA A 75 2.02 -14.61 5.01
CA ALA A 75 1.23 -13.41 5.24
C ALA A 75 0.29 -13.15 4.07
N VAL A 76 -0.94 -12.79 4.41
CA VAL A 76 -1.95 -12.32 3.47
C VAL A 76 -2.31 -10.87 3.77
N LEU A 77 -2.83 -10.18 2.77
CA LEU A 77 -3.30 -8.81 2.85
C LEU A 77 -4.80 -8.77 2.56
N THR A 78 -5.54 -7.96 3.32
CA THR A 78 -7.00 -7.81 3.26
C THR A 78 -7.42 -6.44 3.82
N ASN A 79 -8.70 -6.11 3.75
CA ASN A 79 -9.25 -5.02 4.55
C ASN A 79 -9.29 -5.35 6.04
N LYS A 80 -9.25 -4.33 6.89
CA LYS A 80 -9.30 -4.51 8.34
C LYS A 80 -10.69 -4.93 8.80
N HIS A 81 -11.75 -4.36 8.24
CA HIS A 81 -13.12 -4.78 8.55
C HIS A 81 -13.41 -6.23 8.14
N VAL A 82 -12.69 -6.80 7.17
CA VAL A 82 -12.81 -8.23 6.82
C VAL A 82 -12.21 -9.13 7.92
N ALA A 83 -11.22 -8.63 8.66
CA ALA A 83 -10.56 -9.34 9.75
C ALA A 83 -11.30 -9.21 11.09
N VAL A 84 -12.32 -8.34 11.17
CA VAL A 84 -13.09 -8.07 12.39
C VAL A 84 -14.56 -8.35 12.10
N PRO A 85 -15.22 -9.27 12.81
CA PRO A 85 -16.65 -9.51 12.59
C PRO A 85 -17.46 -8.26 12.94
N ASP A 86 -18.39 -7.91 12.06
CA ASP A 86 -19.34 -6.84 12.32
C ASP A 86 -20.58 -7.34 13.06
N GLU A 87 -21.43 -6.43 13.50
CA GLU A 87 -22.62 -6.75 14.32
C GLU A 87 -23.53 -7.78 13.65
N ILE A 88 -23.75 -7.67 12.34
CA ILE A 88 -24.62 -8.60 11.59
C ILE A 88 -24.07 -10.03 11.64
N LEU A 89 -22.76 -10.20 11.43
CA LEU A 89 -22.15 -11.52 11.52
C LEU A 89 -22.17 -12.05 12.97
N LEU A 90 -21.93 -11.20 13.96
CA LEU A 90 -21.99 -11.58 15.37
C LEU A 90 -23.38 -12.06 15.79
N GLU A 91 -24.44 -11.34 15.41
CA GLU A 91 -25.84 -11.73 15.66
C GLU A 91 -26.13 -13.12 15.08
N LYS A 92 -25.69 -13.37 13.85
CA LYS A 92 -25.87 -14.68 13.21
C LYS A 92 -25.14 -15.81 13.94
N ILE A 93 -23.90 -15.58 14.37
CA ILE A 93 -23.14 -16.55 15.16
C ILE A 93 -23.88 -16.85 16.48
N MET A 94 -24.41 -15.82 17.13
CA MET A 94 -25.18 -15.96 18.36
C MET A 94 -26.47 -16.78 18.16
N GLU A 95 -27.22 -16.50 17.09
CA GLU A 95 -28.43 -17.25 16.75
C GLU A 95 -28.14 -18.73 16.47
N GLU A 96 -27.16 -19.03 15.61
CA GLU A 96 -26.82 -20.41 15.24
C GLU A 96 -26.28 -21.24 16.41
N HIS A 97 -25.56 -20.60 17.33
CA HIS A 97 -24.96 -21.26 18.49
C HIS A 97 -25.77 -21.09 19.78
N ALA A 98 -26.98 -20.52 19.71
CA ALA A 98 -27.88 -20.26 20.84
C ALA A 98 -27.18 -19.52 22.01
N LEU A 99 -26.43 -18.47 21.68
CA LEU A 99 -25.69 -17.64 22.64
C LEU A 99 -26.52 -16.42 23.03
N ASN A 100 -26.52 -16.10 24.33
CA ASN A 100 -27.22 -14.90 24.83
C ASN A 100 -26.39 -13.62 24.68
N GLU A 101 -25.06 -13.76 24.72
CA GLU A 101 -24.11 -12.66 24.58
C GLU A 101 -22.82 -13.17 23.96
N LEU A 102 -22.17 -12.32 23.17
CA LEU A 102 -20.83 -12.54 22.66
C LEU A 102 -19.99 -11.28 22.88
N PRO A 103 -19.01 -11.30 23.80
CA PRO A 103 -18.12 -10.17 24.01
C PRO A 103 -17.31 -9.82 22.77
N GLU A 104 -17.02 -8.53 22.57
CA GLU A 104 -16.21 -8.01 21.45
C GLU A 104 -14.80 -8.63 21.35
N LYS A 105 -14.30 -9.24 22.43
CA LYS A 105 -13.01 -9.95 22.50
C LYS A 105 -13.15 -11.35 23.06
N ASP A 106 -14.14 -12.08 22.57
CA ASP A 106 -14.33 -13.49 22.94
C ASP A 106 -13.20 -14.36 22.35
N GLU A 107 -12.51 -15.13 23.19
CA GLU A 107 -11.41 -16.03 22.77
C GLU A 107 -11.88 -17.18 21.87
N ARG A 108 -13.19 -17.44 21.82
CA ARG A 108 -13.81 -18.42 20.92
C ARG A 108 -13.85 -17.93 19.48
N LEU A 109 -13.77 -16.62 19.26
CA LEU A 109 -13.64 -16.04 17.92
C LEU A 109 -12.19 -16.06 17.44
N GLY A 110 -12.00 -16.39 16.18
CA GLY A 110 -10.69 -16.32 15.53
C GLY A 110 -10.81 -15.98 14.05
N ILE A 111 -9.70 -15.52 13.47
CA ILE A 111 -9.58 -15.24 12.05
C ILE A 111 -8.96 -16.46 11.38
N TYR A 112 -9.52 -16.89 10.27
CA TYR A 112 -9.07 -18.05 9.52
C TYR A 112 -9.00 -17.72 8.03
N VAL A 113 -8.00 -18.28 7.36
CA VAL A 113 -7.85 -18.18 5.91
C VAL A 113 -8.10 -19.56 5.31
N MET A 114 -9.05 -19.64 4.37
CA MET A 114 -9.39 -20.90 3.71
C MET A 114 -8.40 -21.18 2.57
N THR A 115 -7.60 -22.24 2.69
CA THR A 115 -6.55 -22.57 1.70
C THR A 115 -6.95 -23.70 0.77
N GLY A 116 -8.02 -24.42 1.11
CA GLY A 116 -8.56 -25.52 0.33
C GLY A 116 -9.89 -25.99 0.90
N LYS A 117 -10.48 -27.02 0.30
CA LYS A 117 -11.74 -27.60 0.79
C LYS A 117 -11.54 -28.09 2.23
N ASN A 118 -12.28 -27.51 3.17
CA ASN A 118 -12.20 -27.81 4.61
C ASN A 118 -10.81 -27.60 5.23
N MET A 119 -9.95 -26.78 4.60
CA MET A 119 -8.63 -26.45 5.13
C MET A 119 -8.61 -24.97 5.52
N PHE A 120 -8.49 -24.72 6.81
CA PHE A 120 -8.50 -23.39 7.41
C PHE A 120 -7.23 -23.18 8.21
N VAL A 121 -6.51 -22.11 7.91
CA VAL A 121 -5.29 -21.72 8.62
C VAL A 121 -5.63 -20.58 9.57
N PRO A 122 -5.45 -20.75 10.90
CA PRO A 122 -5.60 -19.64 11.84
C PRO A 122 -4.66 -18.50 11.49
N ALA A 123 -5.15 -17.27 11.61
CA ALA A 123 -4.42 -16.05 11.32
C ALA A 123 -4.58 -15.03 12.44
N LYS A 124 -3.63 -14.09 12.54
CA LYS A 124 -3.68 -12.96 13.47
C LYS A 124 -3.37 -11.66 12.73
N ILE A 125 -4.05 -10.58 13.08
CA ILE A 125 -3.71 -9.25 12.56
C ILE A 125 -2.28 -8.90 12.98
N HIS A 126 -1.46 -8.51 12.02
CA HIS A 126 -0.10 -8.04 12.28
C HIS A 126 -0.17 -6.73 13.07
N ALA A 127 0.48 -6.69 14.23
CA ALA A 127 0.33 -5.58 15.17
C ALA A 127 0.67 -4.21 14.57
N SER A 128 1.69 -4.18 13.71
CA SER A 128 2.25 -2.94 13.16
C SER A 128 1.82 -2.62 11.72
N VAL A 129 1.29 -3.59 10.96
CA VAL A 129 1.00 -3.40 9.53
C VAL A 129 -0.51 -3.51 9.31
N GLN A 130 -1.21 -2.50 9.80
CA GLN A 130 -2.65 -2.34 9.70
C GLN A 130 -3.01 -0.85 9.79
N SER A 131 -4.20 -0.49 9.29
CA SER A 131 -4.76 0.85 9.40
C SER A 131 -6.27 0.77 9.51
N ASP A 132 -6.86 1.41 10.54
CA ASP A 132 -8.31 1.62 10.62
C ASP A 132 -8.78 2.61 9.56
N ARG A 133 -8.03 3.72 9.39
CA ARG A 133 -8.41 4.82 8.49
C ARG A 133 -8.40 4.40 7.02
N MET A 134 -7.35 3.70 6.59
CA MET A 134 -7.24 3.17 5.22
C MET A 134 -7.82 1.76 5.09
N ASP A 135 -8.40 1.24 6.17
CA ASP A 135 -9.06 -0.07 6.23
C ASP A 135 -8.25 -1.20 5.58
N PHE A 136 -7.01 -1.42 6.03
CA PHE A 136 -6.21 -2.58 5.62
C PHE A 136 -5.56 -3.27 6.81
N ALA A 137 -5.31 -4.56 6.65
CA ALA A 137 -4.58 -5.36 7.62
C ALA A 137 -3.76 -6.44 6.91
N VAL A 138 -2.51 -6.62 7.36
CA VAL A 138 -1.75 -7.83 7.09
C VAL A 138 -2.16 -8.89 8.12
N LEU A 139 -2.52 -10.08 7.67
CA LEU A 139 -2.78 -11.22 8.53
C LEU A 139 -1.58 -12.16 8.49
N GLN A 140 -1.01 -12.40 9.67
CA GLN A 140 0.04 -13.37 9.88
C GLN A 140 -0.58 -14.77 10.00
N LEU A 141 -0.25 -15.66 9.08
CA LEU A 141 -0.68 -17.04 9.12
C LEU A 141 0.10 -17.82 10.18
N SER A 142 -0.60 -18.71 10.89
CA SER A 142 -0.01 -19.65 11.84
C SER A 142 0.84 -20.74 11.18
N SER A 143 0.74 -20.91 9.86
CA SER A 143 1.49 -21.89 9.06
C SER A 143 1.81 -21.32 7.68
N LYS A 144 2.95 -21.73 7.11
CA LYS A 144 3.38 -21.34 5.77
C LYS A 144 2.64 -22.11 4.68
N LEU A 145 2.42 -21.46 3.55
CA LEU A 145 1.81 -22.03 2.34
C LEU A 145 2.87 -22.10 1.25
N TYR A 146 3.21 -23.33 0.82
CA TYR A 146 4.28 -23.60 -0.16
C TYR A 146 3.75 -24.09 -1.51
N ASP A 147 2.45 -24.38 -1.59
CA ASP A 147 1.78 -24.96 -2.75
C ASP A 147 1.31 -23.91 -3.76
N ARG A 148 1.57 -22.63 -3.49
CA ARG A 148 1.06 -21.48 -4.23
C ARG A 148 2.04 -20.31 -4.16
N GLU A 149 1.99 -19.44 -5.15
CA GLU A 149 2.81 -18.23 -5.18
C GLU A 149 2.06 -17.00 -4.65
N SER A 150 2.80 -16.06 -4.08
CA SER A 150 2.27 -14.75 -3.71
C SER A 150 2.14 -13.82 -4.91
N LEU A 151 1.21 -12.87 -4.84
CA LEU A 151 1.04 -11.84 -5.85
C LEU A 151 2.17 -10.80 -5.79
N THR A 152 2.50 -10.24 -6.94
CA THR A 152 3.44 -9.13 -7.06
C THR A 152 2.74 -7.81 -6.73
N LEU A 153 3.29 -7.03 -5.80
CA LEU A 153 2.78 -5.68 -5.51
C LEU A 153 3.38 -4.68 -6.49
N GLY A 154 2.55 -3.95 -7.24
CA GLY A 154 2.99 -3.01 -8.27
C GLY A 154 3.80 -1.85 -7.72
N GLU A 155 4.47 -1.08 -8.58
CA GLU A 155 5.41 0.00 -8.23
C GLU A 155 4.81 1.14 -7.38
N GLY A 156 3.49 1.16 -7.20
CA GLY A 156 2.78 2.24 -6.53
C GLY A 156 2.59 3.46 -7.43
N VAL A 157 2.73 3.30 -8.75
CA VAL A 157 2.32 4.34 -9.71
C VAL A 157 0.79 4.30 -9.83
N PRO A 158 0.08 5.43 -9.61
CA PRO A 158 -1.36 5.48 -9.77
C PRO A 158 -1.76 5.07 -11.18
N PRO A 159 -2.80 4.25 -11.35
CA PRO A 159 -3.30 3.94 -12.67
C PRO A 159 -3.99 5.18 -13.29
N GLU A 160 -3.91 5.30 -14.61
CA GLU A 160 -4.60 6.37 -15.36
C GLU A 160 -6.07 5.99 -15.59
N GLU A 161 -6.93 7.01 -15.75
CA GLU A 161 -8.33 6.83 -16.15
C GLU A 161 -8.45 6.08 -17.48
N GLY A 162 -9.36 5.11 -17.54
CA GLY A 162 -9.55 4.20 -18.66
C GLY A 162 -8.57 3.02 -18.70
N ASN A 163 -7.58 2.94 -17.79
CA ASN A 163 -6.66 1.80 -17.78
C ASN A 163 -7.41 0.52 -17.40
N PRO A 164 -7.15 -0.60 -18.10
CA PRO A 164 -7.78 -1.87 -17.80
C PRO A 164 -7.27 -2.42 -16.47
N ILE A 165 -8.21 -2.91 -15.66
CA ILE A 165 -7.97 -3.51 -14.36
C ILE A 165 -8.75 -4.82 -14.23
N THR A 166 -8.27 -5.71 -13.38
CA THR A 166 -8.91 -6.99 -13.11
C THR A 166 -9.07 -7.17 -11.61
N PHE A 167 -10.27 -7.52 -11.20
CA PHE A 167 -10.63 -7.94 -9.86
C PHE A 167 -10.59 -9.46 -9.80
N VAL A 168 -10.04 -10.00 -8.71
CA VAL A 168 -10.16 -11.44 -8.38
C VAL A 168 -10.51 -11.56 -6.91
N GLY A 169 -11.65 -12.16 -6.59
CA GLY A 169 -12.11 -12.27 -5.21
C GLY A 169 -13.13 -13.38 -4.98
N CYS A 170 -13.66 -13.45 -3.77
CA CYS A 170 -14.70 -14.41 -3.42
C CYS A 170 -16.07 -13.95 -3.90
N SER A 171 -16.91 -14.90 -4.32
CA SER A 171 -18.31 -14.62 -4.66
C SER A 171 -19.08 -14.08 -3.47
N GLY A 172 -19.97 -13.12 -3.74
CA GLY A 172 -20.89 -12.56 -2.75
C GLY A 172 -21.96 -13.52 -2.25
N GLU A 173 -22.24 -14.64 -2.95
CA GLU A 173 -23.31 -15.58 -2.62
C GLU A 173 -23.16 -16.23 -1.23
N GLY A 174 -21.95 -16.25 -0.68
CA GLY A 174 -21.67 -16.79 0.66
C GLY A 174 -21.32 -15.73 1.69
N TYR A 175 -21.47 -14.44 1.40
CA TYR A 175 -21.05 -13.38 2.33
C TYR A 175 -21.80 -13.49 3.67
N ARG A 176 -21.05 -13.58 4.78
CA ARG A 176 -21.55 -13.85 6.13
C ARG A 176 -22.31 -15.17 6.27
N GLU A 177 -22.14 -16.09 5.33
CA GLU A 177 -22.70 -17.43 5.39
C GLU A 177 -21.69 -18.42 5.96
N LYS A 178 -22.22 -19.45 6.63
CA LYS A 178 -21.41 -20.57 7.12
C LYS A 178 -20.81 -21.30 5.92
N ILE A 179 -19.50 -21.50 5.96
CA ILE A 179 -18.75 -22.17 4.90
C ILE A 179 -18.95 -23.68 5.03
N LEU A 180 -19.73 -24.25 4.11
CA LEU A 180 -19.98 -25.69 4.03
C LEU A 180 -19.16 -26.36 2.92
N GLU A 181 -18.81 -25.60 1.89
CA GLU A 181 -18.11 -26.08 0.71
C GLU A 181 -17.03 -25.09 0.26
N LYS A 182 -16.36 -25.39 -0.86
CA LYS A 182 -15.38 -24.48 -1.44
C LYS A 182 -16.09 -23.20 -1.89
N ILE A 183 -15.59 -22.04 -1.45
CA ILE A 183 -16.10 -20.75 -1.90
C ILE A 183 -15.66 -20.51 -3.35
N PRO A 184 -16.60 -20.27 -4.29
CA PRO A 184 -16.26 -19.95 -5.66
C PRO A 184 -15.58 -18.57 -5.70
N GLN A 185 -14.51 -18.50 -6.48
CA GLN A 185 -13.88 -17.23 -6.80
C GLN A 185 -14.47 -16.67 -8.10
N ILE A 186 -14.50 -15.35 -8.16
CA ILE A 186 -14.96 -14.57 -9.30
C ILE A 186 -13.82 -13.70 -9.80
N SER A 187 -13.72 -13.59 -11.12
CA SER A 187 -12.74 -12.76 -11.81
C SER A 187 -13.49 -11.88 -12.80
N GLU A 188 -13.34 -10.58 -12.66
CA GLU A 188 -14.02 -9.60 -13.50
C GLU A 188 -13.05 -8.55 -14.02
N ARG A 189 -13.27 -8.12 -15.26
CA ARG A 189 -12.48 -7.07 -15.89
C ARG A 189 -13.28 -5.78 -15.89
N GLY A 190 -12.59 -4.69 -15.64
CA GLY A 190 -13.13 -3.35 -15.74
C GLY A 190 -12.04 -2.35 -16.05
N GLU A 191 -12.33 -1.09 -15.77
CA GLU A 191 -11.47 0.05 -16.07
C GLU A 191 -11.49 1.03 -14.90
N VAL A 192 -10.39 1.74 -14.72
CA VAL A 192 -10.30 2.85 -13.78
C VAL A 192 -11.19 3.98 -14.26
N ILE A 193 -12.14 4.39 -13.42
CA ILE A 193 -13.02 5.53 -13.70
C ILE A 193 -12.24 6.82 -13.48
N ARG A 194 -11.60 6.97 -12.32
CA ARG A 194 -10.80 8.16 -11.96
C ARG A 194 -10.05 7.92 -10.65
N LEU A 195 -9.19 8.87 -10.31
CA LEU A 195 -8.63 9.01 -8.97
C LEU A 195 -9.42 10.07 -8.19
N SER A 196 -9.89 9.73 -6.99
CA SER A 196 -10.74 10.58 -6.17
C SER A 196 -10.12 10.92 -4.84
N GLU A 197 -10.35 12.15 -4.37
CA GLU A 197 -10.05 12.54 -2.99
C GLU A 197 -10.85 11.67 -2.03
N SER A 198 -10.23 11.28 -0.92
CA SER A 198 -10.81 10.41 0.09
C SER A 198 -10.22 10.78 1.44
N GLU A 199 -11.07 10.97 2.44
CA GLU A 199 -10.62 11.29 3.80
C GLU A 199 -9.90 10.10 4.45
N GLU A 200 -10.07 8.90 3.91
CA GLU A 200 -9.46 7.65 4.36
C GLU A 200 -7.96 7.59 4.03
N VAL A 201 -7.52 8.29 2.98
CA VAL A 201 -6.13 8.29 2.51
C VAL A 201 -5.38 9.53 3.07
N PRO A 202 -4.13 9.39 3.53
CA PRO A 202 -3.37 10.53 4.00
C PRO A 202 -2.95 11.45 2.84
N ASP A 203 -2.98 12.77 3.08
CA ASP A 203 -2.45 13.78 2.17
C ASP A 203 -0.98 13.50 1.79
N GLY A 204 -0.61 13.73 0.53
CA GLY A 204 0.75 13.55 0.04
C GLY A 204 0.81 12.81 -1.30
N GLU A 205 1.82 11.97 -1.48
CA GLU A 205 1.95 11.18 -2.70
C GLU A 205 0.91 10.04 -2.69
N ASN A 206 0.17 9.91 -3.80
CA ASN A 206 -0.91 8.95 -3.99
C ASN A 206 -2.05 9.08 -2.98
N ASP A 207 -2.37 10.31 -2.60
CA ASP A 207 -3.43 10.73 -1.66
C ASP A 207 -4.88 10.43 -2.11
N LYS A 208 -5.05 9.68 -3.20
CA LYS A 208 -6.35 9.39 -3.81
C LYS A 208 -6.68 7.91 -3.76
N VAL A 209 -7.96 7.60 -3.79
CA VAL A 209 -8.45 6.24 -4.06
C VAL A 209 -8.68 6.02 -5.55
N ILE A 210 -8.62 4.76 -5.97
CA ILE A 210 -8.93 4.34 -7.34
C ILE A 210 -10.43 4.02 -7.41
N GLU A 211 -11.22 4.83 -8.10
CA GLU A 211 -12.60 4.46 -8.43
C GLU A 211 -12.63 3.62 -9.71
N HIS A 212 -13.45 2.57 -9.73
CA HIS A 212 -13.56 1.67 -10.88
C HIS A 212 -14.99 1.19 -11.12
N ASN A 213 -15.23 0.65 -12.32
CA ASN A 213 -16.56 0.20 -12.75
C ASN A 213 -16.85 -1.29 -12.50
N ILE A 214 -15.91 -2.02 -11.89
CA ILE A 214 -16.14 -3.43 -11.52
C ILE A 214 -17.17 -3.49 -10.37
N PRO A 215 -18.28 -4.24 -10.53
CA PRO A 215 -19.24 -4.45 -9.45
C PRO A 215 -18.58 -5.25 -8.33
N LEU A 216 -18.61 -4.70 -7.11
CA LEU A 216 -18.16 -5.40 -5.91
C LEU A 216 -19.35 -5.82 -5.06
N TYR A 217 -19.20 -7.00 -4.45
CA TYR A 217 -20.11 -7.52 -3.44
C TYR A 217 -19.36 -7.59 -2.10
N GLY A 218 -20.07 -7.77 -0.98
CA GLY A 218 -19.47 -7.81 0.36
C GLY A 218 -18.27 -8.75 0.50
N ALA A 219 -18.36 -9.97 -0.04
CA ALA A 219 -17.25 -10.94 0.00
C ALA A 219 -16.04 -10.53 -0.87
N GLY A 220 -16.21 -9.58 -1.79
CA GLY A 220 -15.15 -9.01 -2.61
C GLY A 220 -14.28 -7.99 -1.88
N ALA A 221 -14.66 -7.55 -0.67
CA ALA A 221 -13.80 -6.72 0.18
C ALA A 221 -12.46 -7.41 0.45
N GLY A 222 -11.36 -6.66 0.39
CA GLY A 222 -10.00 -7.13 0.62
C GLY A 222 -9.36 -7.81 -0.60
N SER A 223 -10.10 -7.91 -1.71
CA SER A 223 -9.58 -8.43 -2.98
C SER A 223 -8.51 -7.50 -3.59
N PRO A 224 -7.52 -8.08 -4.29
CA PRO A 224 -6.57 -7.29 -5.06
C PRO A 224 -7.21 -6.73 -6.33
N LEU A 225 -6.86 -5.48 -6.64
CA LEU A 225 -7.08 -4.88 -7.95
C LEU A 225 -5.79 -4.98 -8.76
N LEU A 226 -5.85 -5.61 -9.94
CA LEU A 226 -4.69 -5.95 -10.76
C LEU A 226 -4.61 -5.08 -12.01
N ASN A 227 -3.40 -4.65 -12.38
CA ASN A 227 -3.14 -4.03 -13.69
C ASN A 227 -2.97 -5.07 -14.81
N ALA A 228 -2.73 -4.61 -16.04
CA ALA A 228 -2.47 -5.47 -17.19
C ALA A 228 -1.25 -6.40 -17.03
N ASN A 229 -0.27 -6.03 -16.19
CA ASN A 229 0.89 -6.86 -15.87
C ASN A 229 0.60 -7.92 -14.79
N ARG A 230 -0.62 -7.93 -14.22
CA ARG A 230 -1.06 -8.76 -13.09
C ARG A 230 -0.35 -8.43 -11.78
N GLU A 231 -0.02 -7.16 -11.61
CA GLU A 231 0.51 -6.62 -10.37
C GLU A 231 -0.61 -5.93 -9.61
N VAL A 232 -0.59 -6.07 -8.29
CA VAL A 232 -1.57 -5.43 -7.41
C VAL A 232 -1.34 -3.93 -7.41
N VAL A 233 -2.34 -3.16 -7.83
CA VAL A 233 -2.33 -1.68 -7.80
C VAL A 233 -3.18 -1.11 -6.67
N GLY A 234 -4.09 -1.89 -6.11
CA GLY A 234 -4.85 -1.50 -4.93
C GLY A 234 -5.54 -2.68 -4.24
N ILE A 235 -6.13 -2.40 -3.08
CA ILE A 235 -7.04 -3.31 -2.37
C ILE A 235 -8.43 -2.72 -2.44
N ASN A 236 -9.40 -3.49 -2.91
CA ASN A 236 -10.78 -3.05 -3.01
C ASN A 236 -11.43 -2.97 -1.64
N VAL A 237 -12.08 -1.84 -1.37
CA VAL A 237 -12.92 -1.61 -0.20
C VAL A 237 -14.37 -1.66 -0.66
N PHE A 238 -15.20 -2.43 0.04
CA PHE A 238 -16.64 -2.46 -0.20
C PHE A 238 -17.36 -1.71 0.91
N GLN A 239 -18.18 -0.74 0.53
CA GLN A 239 -19.09 -0.05 1.42
C GLN A 239 -20.46 0.05 0.77
N GLU A 240 -21.49 -0.39 1.48
CA GLU A 240 -22.84 -0.44 0.97
C GLU A 240 -23.33 0.97 0.60
N GLY A 241 -23.89 1.10 -0.61
CA GLY A 241 -24.39 2.38 -1.14
C GLY A 241 -23.31 3.34 -1.68
N MET A 242 -22.03 2.98 -1.64
CA MET A 242 -20.93 3.76 -2.22
C MET A 242 -20.40 3.14 -3.51
N VAL A 243 -19.77 3.97 -4.35
CA VAL A 243 -19.07 3.50 -5.54
C VAL A 243 -17.88 2.64 -5.10
N PRO A 244 -17.69 1.44 -5.68
CA PRO A 244 -16.49 0.63 -5.47
C PRO A 244 -15.21 1.43 -5.66
N TYR A 245 -14.34 1.37 -4.65
CA TYR A 245 -13.03 2.00 -4.72
C TYR A 245 -11.94 1.08 -4.16
N ALA A 246 -10.70 1.36 -4.55
CA ALA A 246 -9.53 0.67 -4.04
C ALA A 246 -8.54 1.65 -3.41
N VAL A 247 -8.02 1.27 -2.25
CA VAL A 247 -6.88 1.94 -1.63
C VAL A 247 -5.62 1.55 -2.39
N GLN A 248 -4.85 2.54 -2.83
CA GLN A 248 -3.65 2.31 -3.63
C GLN A 248 -2.60 1.49 -2.89
N ILE A 249 -1.98 0.53 -3.58
CA ILE A 249 -0.98 -0.38 -3.00
C ILE A 249 0.24 0.35 -2.45
N TYR A 250 0.50 1.57 -2.94
CA TYR A 250 1.61 2.43 -2.51
C TYR A 250 1.66 2.62 -0.99
N HIS A 251 0.55 2.95 -0.35
CA HIS A 251 0.51 3.20 1.10
C HIS A 251 0.80 1.94 1.91
N ILE A 252 0.30 0.81 1.43
CA ILE A 252 0.52 -0.48 2.07
C ILE A 252 1.97 -0.92 1.89
N ARG A 253 2.57 -0.70 0.71
CA ARG A 253 3.99 -0.98 0.48
C ARG A 253 4.89 -0.18 1.41
N LYS A 254 4.61 1.12 1.61
CA LYS A 254 5.34 1.92 2.60
C LYS A 254 5.27 1.30 3.99
N ALA A 255 4.10 0.83 4.41
CA ALA A 255 3.96 0.15 5.70
C ALA A 255 4.75 -1.17 5.74
N LEU A 256 4.67 -2.00 4.68
CA LEU A 256 5.42 -3.25 4.58
C LEU A 256 6.94 -3.02 4.63
N ASP A 257 7.45 -2.06 3.86
CA ASP A 257 8.87 -1.71 3.83
C ASP A 257 9.34 -1.16 5.19
N THR A 258 8.51 -0.34 5.86
CA THR A 258 8.82 0.24 7.18
C THR A 258 8.99 -0.82 8.27
N PHE A 259 8.18 -1.88 8.21
CA PHE A 259 8.20 -2.96 9.20
C PHE A 259 8.92 -4.21 8.69
N GLU A 260 9.66 -4.09 7.59
CA GLU A 260 10.47 -5.16 6.99
C GLU A 260 9.68 -6.45 6.72
N ILE A 261 8.40 -6.31 6.38
CA ILE A 261 7.57 -7.46 6.00
C ILE A 261 7.88 -7.80 4.54
N PRO A 262 8.38 -9.01 4.24
CA PRO A 262 8.77 -9.36 2.88
C PRO A 262 7.55 -9.48 1.97
N TYR A 263 7.68 -9.02 0.72
CA TYR A 263 6.67 -9.22 -0.32
C TYR A 263 7.33 -9.30 -1.70
N LYS A 264 6.59 -9.84 -2.68
CA LYS A 264 7.05 -9.95 -4.06
C LYS A 264 6.96 -8.57 -4.75
N LYS A 265 8.10 -8.02 -5.14
CA LYS A 265 8.23 -6.74 -5.89
C LYS A 265 8.28 -6.99 -7.41
N PRO A 266 8.00 -5.98 -8.26
CA PRO A 266 8.18 -6.06 -9.71
C PRO A 266 9.66 -6.27 -10.05
N GLU A 267 9.93 -7.00 -11.14
CA GLU A 267 11.31 -7.32 -11.56
C GLU A 267 12.14 -6.06 -11.83
N THR A 268 11.51 -5.03 -12.42
CA THR A 268 12.09 -3.71 -12.69
C THR A 268 12.66 -3.04 -11.43
N MET A 269 11.96 -3.16 -10.29
CA MET A 269 12.42 -2.62 -9.01
C MET A 269 13.54 -3.47 -8.40
N ALA A 270 13.43 -4.79 -8.49
CA ALA A 270 14.42 -5.72 -7.93
C ALA A 270 15.79 -5.56 -8.62
N GLU A 271 15.82 -5.24 -9.91
CA GLU A 271 17.06 -4.96 -10.64
C GLU A 271 17.69 -3.62 -10.26
N GLY A 272 16.88 -2.58 -10.04
CA GLY A 272 17.33 -1.26 -9.59
C GLY A 272 17.97 -1.27 -8.20
N GLU A 273 17.37 -2.00 -7.25
CA GLU A 273 17.91 -2.15 -5.89
C GLU A 273 19.26 -2.90 -5.90
N LYS A 274 19.37 -4.01 -6.67
CA LYS A 274 20.63 -4.76 -6.83
C LYS A 274 21.76 -3.95 -7.45
N GLN A 275 21.46 -3.03 -8.37
CA GLN A 275 22.47 -2.12 -8.93
C GLN A 275 22.90 -1.07 -7.90
N THR A 276 21.96 -0.57 -7.10
CA THR A 276 22.21 0.41 -6.05
C THR A 276 23.07 -0.18 -4.93
N GLU A 277 22.77 -1.39 -4.45
CA GLU A 277 23.59 -2.11 -3.46
C GLU A 277 25.02 -2.36 -3.94
N LYS A 278 25.20 -2.78 -5.20
CA LYS A 278 26.54 -2.97 -5.79
C LYS A 278 27.35 -1.66 -5.84
N HIS A 279 26.70 -0.54 -6.16
CA HIS A 279 27.34 0.77 -6.15
C HIS A 279 27.73 1.21 -4.73
N THR A 280 26.88 0.96 -3.74
CA THR A 280 27.14 1.31 -2.33
C THR A 280 28.27 0.46 -1.75
N GLU A 281 28.30 -0.86 -2.00
CA GLU A 281 29.42 -1.72 -1.60
C GLU A 281 30.75 -1.30 -2.25
N GLN A 282 30.72 -0.91 -3.53
CA GLN A 282 31.92 -0.48 -4.25
C GLN A 282 32.45 0.84 -3.67
N ALA A 283 31.57 1.78 -3.34
CA ALA A 283 31.93 3.03 -2.66
C ALA A 283 32.50 2.79 -1.25
N GLU A 284 31.99 1.82 -0.51
CA GLU A 284 32.49 1.47 0.82
C GLU A 284 33.86 0.78 0.76
N LYS A 285 34.08 -0.10 -0.24
CA LYS A 285 35.38 -0.72 -0.53
C LYS A 285 36.43 0.33 -0.92
N GLU A 286 36.07 1.31 -1.73
CA GLU A 286 36.97 2.41 -2.09
C GLU A 286 37.29 3.34 -0.90
N ARG A 287 36.31 3.64 -0.04
CA ARG A 287 36.54 4.37 1.22
C ARG A 287 37.52 3.64 2.15
N LYS A 288 37.34 2.34 2.37
CA LYS A 288 38.25 1.52 3.19
C LYS A 288 39.66 1.48 2.59
N ARG A 289 39.78 1.49 1.26
CA ARG A 289 41.07 1.53 0.55
C ARG A 289 41.76 2.89 0.65
N PHE A 290 40.99 3.98 0.62
CA PHE A 290 41.50 5.34 0.82
C PHE A 290 41.95 5.59 2.27
N SER A 291 41.18 5.14 3.26
CA SER A 291 41.55 5.22 4.69
C SER A 291 42.88 4.52 4.96
N LYS A 292 43.06 3.27 4.49
CA LYS A 292 44.35 2.56 4.61
C LYS A 292 45.53 3.31 3.95
N LYS A 293 45.27 4.07 2.90
CA LYS A 293 46.29 4.85 2.19
C LYS A 293 46.66 6.12 2.96
N ILE A 294 45.70 6.76 3.62
CA ILE A 294 45.93 7.91 4.53
C ILE A 294 46.75 7.46 5.75
N ASP A 295 46.39 6.34 6.39
CA ASP A 295 47.13 5.78 7.54
C ASP A 295 48.59 5.45 7.17
N SER A 296 48.82 5.02 5.91
CA SER A 296 50.17 4.74 5.39
C SER A 296 51.00 5.98 5.08
N LEU A 297 50.35 7.13 4.85
CA LEU A 297 51.00 8.42 4.57
C LEU A 297 51.33 9.15 5.87
N GLU A 298 50.44 9.12 6.87
CA GLU A 298 50.70 9.66 8.21
C GLU A 298 51.86 8.94 8.91
N ASN A 299 51.98 7.62 8.71
CA ASN A 299 53.11 6.84 9.24
C ASN A 299 54.46 7.13 8.54
N ARG A 300 54.47 7.69 7.32
CA ARG A 300 55.72 8.09 6.62
C ARG A 300 56.19 9.49 7.01
N GLU A 301 55.29 10.40 7.39
CA GLU A 301 55.67 11.75 7.84
C GLU A 301 56.18 11.78 9.29
N ASN A 302 55.80 10.81 10.13
CA ASN A 302 56.31 10.70 11.51
C ASN A 302 57.82 10.37 11.63
N GLN A 303 58.54 10.19 10.51
CA GLN A 303 59.99 10.00 10.50
C GLN A 303 60.81 11.26 10.18
N ASN A 304 60.19 12.35 9.70
CA ASN A 304 60.88 13.61 9.42
C ASN A 304 60.14 14.78 10.08
N GLY A 305 60.60 15.16 11.28
CA GLY A 305 59.99 16.19 12.11
C GLY A 305 60.01 17.59 11.47
N GLY A 306 58.83 18.19 11.39
CA GLY A 306 58.59 19.61 11.10
C GLY A 306 57.11 19.93 11.32
N GLU A 307 56.77 20.55 12.46
CA GLU A 307 55.40 20.74 12.95
C GLU A 307 54.51 21.69 12.12
N THR A 308 55.04 22.37 11.10
CA THR A 308 54.30 23.37 10.32
C THR A 308 53.67 22.84 9.03
N GLY A 309 53.89 21.56 8.66
CA GLY A 309 53.28 20.93 7.48
C GLY A 309 52.01 20.11 7.73
N ARG A 310 51.81 19.62 8.96
CA ARG A 310 50.76 18.63 9.31
C ARG A 310 49.34 19.19 9.25
N THR A 311 49.14 20.46 9.60
CA THR A 311 47.83 21.12 9.57
C THR A 311 47.39 21.51 8.16
N GLY A 312 48.33 21.80 7.25
CA GLY A 312 48.03 22.23 5.88
C GLY A 312 47.54 21.10 4.96
N VAL A 313 48.09 19.89 5.11
CA VAL A 313 47.75 18.73 4.26
C VAL A 313 46.40 18.12 4.67
N ILE A 314 46.10 18.08 5.97
CA ILE A 314 44.81 17.57 6.49
C ILE A 314 43.65 18.49 6.05
N LEU A 315 43.80 19.82 6.14
CA LEU A 315 42.77 20.78 5.70
C LEU A 315 42.50 20.73 4.18
N ALA A 316 43.54 20.49 3.36
CA ALA A 316 43.38 20.41 1.90
C ALA A 316 42.67 19.11 1.43
N VAL A 317 42.90 17.98 2.12
CA VAL A 317 42.28 16.69 1.78
C VAL A 317 40.80 16.64 2.20
N PHE A 318 40.45 17.17 3.38
CA PHE A 318 39.05 17.25 3.81
C PHE A 318 38.23 18.28 3.02
N GLY A 319 38.81 19.43 2.65
CA GLY A 319 38.16 20.41 1.77
C GLY A 319 37.88 19.87 0.36
N GLY A 320 38.81 19.08 -0.21
CA GLY A 320 38.65 18.44 -1.52
C GLY A 320 37.62 17.31 -1.55
N MET A 321 37.55 16.48 -0.50
CA MET A 321 36.54 15.42 -0.38
C MET A 321 35.12 15.96 -0.18
N ALA A 322 34.95 17.03 0.61
CA ALA A 322 33.66 17.69 0.77
C ALA A 322 33.20 18.35 -0.54
N ALA A 323 34.12 18.98 -1.29
CA ALA A 323 33.82 19.56 -2.61
C ALA A 323 33.50 18.48 -3.67
N MET A 324 34.12 17.30 -3.62
CA MET A 324 33.84 16.17 -4.51
C MET A 324 32.51 15.48 -4.19
N ILE A 325 32.17 15.31 -2.91
CA ILE A 325 30.86 14.78 -2.50
C ILE A 325 29.76 15.78 -2.84
N TRP A 326 29.98 17.07 -2.60
CA TRP A 326 29.06 18.14 -2.99
C TRP A 326 28.90 18.21 -4.52
N MET A 327 29.99 18.16 -5.30
CA MET A 327 29.92 18.11 -6.77
C MET A 327 29.28 16.83 -7.30
N SER A 328 29.50 15.65 -6.70
CA SER A 328 28.85 14.39 -7.13
C SER A 328 27.36 14.38 -6.83
N VAL A 329 26.93 14.90 -5.68
CA VAL A 329 25.49 15.03 -5.33
C VAL A 329 24.81 16.09 -6.21
N HIS A 330 25.46 17.24 -6.44
CA HIS A 330 24.90 18.33 -7.24
C HIS A 330 24.91 18.04 -8.75
N THR A 331 25.90 17.28 -9.26
CA THR A 331 25.92 16.83 -10.66
C THR A 331 24.95 15.68 -10.94
N ASN A 332 24.64 14.81 -9.97
CA ASN A 332 23.57 13.82 -10.11
C ASN A 332 22.18 14.46 -10.11
N GLN A 333 21.92 15.44 -9.25
CA GLN A 333 20.68 16.21 -9.30
C GLN A 333 20.53 17.01 -10.62
N LYS A 334 21.62 17.61 -11.11
CA LYS A 334 21.63 18.27 -12.44
C LYS A 334 21.43 17.31 -13.60
N LYS A 335 22.03 16.12 -13.58
CA LYS A 335 21.86 15.11 -14.65
C LYS A 335 20.45 14.50 -14.67
N HIS A 336 19.82 14.30 -13.52
CA HIS A 336 18.41 13.88 -13.47
C HIS A 336 17.46 15.01 -13.92
N ALA A 337 17.76 16.28 -13.58
CA ALA A 337 16.98 17.43 -14.02
C ALA A 337 17.13 17.74 -15.52
N GLU A 338 18.34 17.63 -16.08
CA GLU A 338 18.61 17.88 -17.51
C GLU A 338 18.08 16.75 -18.41
N LYS A 339 18.13 15.48 -17.96
CA LYS A 339 17.58 14.33 -18.69
C LYS A 339 16.04 14.31 -18.69
N ASN A 340 15.41 14.72 -17.58
CA ASN A 340 13.96 14.88 -17.50
C ASN A 340 13.48 16.12 -18.26
N GLY A 341 14.22 17.23 -18.23
CA GLY A 341 13.94 18.44 -19.01
C GLY A 341 14.05 18.25 -20.53
N ALA A 342 15.08 17.52 -21.00
CA ALA A 342 15.25 17.20 -22.42
C ALA A 342 14.19 16.22 -22.95
N ARG A 343 13.80 15.23 -22.13
CA ARG A 343 12.71 14.29 -22.45
C ARG A 343 11.36 15.02 -22.50
N MET A 344 11.13 15.95 -21.58
CA MET A 344 9.91 16.77 -21.53
C MET A 344 9.83 17.75 -22.71
N GLN A 345 10.92 18.41 -23.11
CA GLN A 345 10.93 19.27 -24.31
C GLN A 345 10.68 18.48 -25.60
N HIS A 346 11.25 17.27 -25.75
CA HIS A 346 11.00 16.43 -26.92
C HIS A 346 9.53 15.96 -27.00
N THR A 347 8.90 15.68 -25.85
CA THR A 347 7.47 15.34 -25.75
C THR A 347 6.56 16.57 -26.02
N TYR A 348 6.91 17.75 -25.51
CA TYR A 348 6.17 19.00 -25.78
C TYR A 348 6.24 19.42 -27.25
N GLN A 349 7.39 19.22 -27.92
CA GLN A 349 7.55 19.50 -29.34
C GLN A 349 6.76 18.50 -30.21
N GLN A 350 6.71 17.22 -29.82
CA GLN A 350 5.89 16.19 -30.49
C GLN A 350 4.37 16.39 -30.27
N MET A 351 3.95 16.92 -29.11
CA MET A 351 2.55 17.28 -28.83
C MET A 351 2.08 18.53 -29.59
N GLN A 352 2.97 19.49 -29.89
CA GLN A 352 2.60 20.66 -30.70
C GLN A 352 2.46 20.32 -32.20
N THR A 353 3.22 19.34 -32.70
CA THR A 353 3.08 18.87 -34.09
C THR A 353 1.82 18.02 -34.28
N SER A 354 1.41 17.23 -33.28
CA SER A 354 0.16 16.43 -33.36
C SER A 354 -1.11 17.29 -33.19
N LYS A 355 -1.10 18.31 -32.33
CA LYS A 355 -2.23 19.27 -32.20
C LYS A 355 -2.44 20.18 -33.41
N ARG A 356 -1.47 20.28 -34.34
CA ARG A 356 -1.63 21.00 -35.62
C ARG A 356 -2.29 20.17 -36.73
N GLN A 357 -2.36 18.84 -36.60
CA GLN A 357 -2.95 17.96 -37.62
C GLN A 357 -4.43 17.57 -37.36
N VAL A 358 -5.05 18.00 -36.26
CA VAL A 358 -6.45 17.67 -35.93
C VAL A 358 -7.40 18.88 -36.02
N ARG A 359 -6.91 20.07 -36.37
CA ARG A 359 -7.77 21.23 -36.69
C ARG A 359 -8.08 21.31 -38.17
N GLN A 360 -8.95 20.42 -38.65
CA GLN A 360 -9.83 20.66 -39.80
C GLN A 360 -10.76 19.45 -39.96
N VAL A 361 -11.99 19.56 -39.48
CA VAL A 361 -13.27 19.37 -40.22
C VAL A 361 -14.39 19.67 -39.22
N ASP A 362 -14.99 20.85 -39.36
CA ASP A 362 -16.25 21.27 -38.74
C ASP A 362 -17.45 20.65 -39.48
N GLY A 363 -18.57 20.43 -38.77
CA GLY A 363 -19.90 20.56 -39.38
C GLY A 363 -21.01 19.62 -38.88
N ARG A 364 -21.93 20.18 -38.07
CA ARG A 364 -23.40 19.94 -37.94
C ARG A 364 -24.03 18.78 -38.73
N THR A 365 -25.00 18.05 -38.13
CA THR A 365 -26.47 18.18 -38.36
C THR A 365 -27.28 17.25 -37.42
N GLU A 366 -28.40 17.73 -36.88
CA GLU A 366 -29.49 16.95 -36.23
C GLU A 366 -30.37 16.21 -37.26
N SER A 367 -31.14 15.18 -36.83
CA SER A 367 -32.56 14.91 -37.19
C SER A 367 -32.97 13.45 -37.52
N ARG A 368 -34.01 12.98 -36.78
CA ARG A 368 -35.19 12.13 -37.15
C ARG A 368 -35.16 10.58 -37.26
N TYR A 369 -35.88 9.97 -36.30
CA TYR A 369 -37.08 9.09 -36.38
C TYR A 369 -37.03 7.66 -37.03
N SER A 370 -37.04 6.64 -36.14
CA SER A 370 -37.93 5.45 -35.96
C SER A 370 -38.63 4.71 -37.14
N PRO A 371 -39.24 3.51 -36.92
CA PRO A 371 -38.76 2.25 -36.32
C PRO A 371 -39.14 0.99 -37.15
N GLY A 372 -38.55 -0.19 -36.86
CA GLY A 372 -38.92 -1.46 -37.51
C GLY A 372 -38.78 -2.70 -36.62
N ARG A 373 -39.92 -3.25 -36.18
CA ARG A 373 -40.20 -4.57 -35.51
C ARG A 373 -39.45 -5.76 -36.15
N ARG A 374 -39.09 -6.90 -35.54
CA ARG A 374 -39.55 -7.74 -34.37
C ARG A 374 -38.57 -8.95 -34.33
N LYS A 375 -38.06 -9.51 -33.22
CA LYS A 375 -38.63 -10.43 -32.17
C LYS A 375 -37.43 -10.74 -31.22
N ARG A 376 -37.49 -10.46 -29.92
CA ARG A 376 -38.09 -11.19 -28.76
C ARG A 376 -37.13 -12.22 -28.13
N GLU A 377 -36.50 -11.83 -27.03
CA GLU A 377 -36.06 -12.62 -25.86
C GLU A 377 -35.62 -11.58 -24.79
N GLU A 378 -36.56 -11.09 -23.98
CA GLU A 378 -36.64 -11.28 -22.50
C GLU A 378 -35.59 -10.49 -21.70
N GLU A 379 -35.77 -9.17 -21.64
CA GLU A 379 -35.15 -8.26 -20.66
C GLU A 379 -36.09 -8.09 -19.47
N ARG A 380 -35.60 -8.32 -18.25
CA ARG A 380 -36.23 -7.84 -17.00
C ARG A 380 -35.56 -6.52 -16.62
N GLU A 381 -36.19 -5.41 -17.00
CA GLU A 381 -35.90 -4.08 -16.48
C GLU A 381 -36.41 -3.98 -15.03
N TRP A 382 -35.54 -3.62 -14.09
CA TRP A 382 -35.92 -3.33 -12.72
C TRP A 382 -36.23 -1.83 -12.59
N ASN A 383 -37.46 -1.52 -12.19
CA ASN A 383 -37.96 -0.15 -12.05
C ASN A 383 -37.55 0.45 -10.70
N MET A 384 -36.72 1.49 -10.73
CA MET A 384 -36.13 2.20 -9.58
C MET A 384 -37.14 3.06 -8.79
N GLU A 385 -38.35 3.28 -9.33
CA GLU A 385 -39.36 4.16 -8.73
C GLU A 385 -40.11 3.56 -7.53
N GLU A 386 -40.02 2.23 -7.31
CA GLU A 386 -40.80 1.53 -6.26
C GLU A 386 -40.07 1.44 -4.90
N TYR A 387 -38.76 1.73 -4.84
CA TYR A 387 -37.99 1.71 -3.58
C TYR A 387 -37.87 3.08 -2.87
N MET A 388 -38.34 4.15 -3.49
CA MET A 388 -38.22 5.53 -2.97
C MET A 388 -39.37 5.98 -2.06
N MET A 389 -40.25 5.06 -1.66
CA MET A 389 -41.43 5.38 -0.84
C MET A 389 -41.50 4.54 0.45
N ALA A 390 -40.50 4.68 1.33
CA ALA A 390 -40.63 4.32 2.75
C ALA A 390 -39.51 4.96 3.62
N SER A 391 -39.57 6.27 3.85
CA SER A 391 -39.32 6.91 5.16
C SER A 391 -39.21 8.43 5.02
N GLU A 392 -40.34 9.11 5.10
CA GLU A 392 -40.36 10.53 5.46
C GLU A 392 -40.39 10.64 7.00
N GLY A 393 -39.54 11.51 7.57
CA GLY A 393 -39.60 11.82 8.99
C GLY A 393 -38.47 12.67 9.60
N VAL A 394 -38.23 13.88 9.06
CA VAL A 394 -37.94 15.17 9.77
C VAL A 394 -36.82 15.21 10.85
N GLY A 395 -35.83 16.12 10.82
CA GLY A 395 -35.73 17.37 10.07
C GLY A 395 -34.36 18.07 10.12
N GLU A 396 -34.12 18.86 9.07
CA GLU A 396 -33.71 20.29 9.04
C GLU A 396 -33.16 20.91 10.34
N THR A 397 -32.16 21.80 10.42
CA THR A 397 -31.38 22.68 9.50
C THR A 397 -30.22 23.23 10.38
N THR A 398 -29.06 23.69 9.87
CA THR A 398 -28.75 25.14 9.74
C THR A 398 -27.36 25.34 9.11
N LEU A 399 -27.36 26.32 8.22
CA LEU A 399 -26.37 26.92 7.33
C LEU A 399 -25.19 27.74 7.97
N LEU A 400 -24.08 27.78 7.21
CA LEU A 400 -23.25 28.95 6.75
C LEU A 400 -22.03 29.54 7.53
N ASN A 401 -20.90 29.54 6.77
CA ASN A 401 -19.89 30.59 6.52
C ASN A 401 -18.89 31.07 7.60
N ALA A 402 -17.58 31.03 7.31
CA ALA A 402 -16.84 32.13 6.63
C ALA A 402 -15.30 32.09 6.81
N ALA A 403 -14.60 32.31 5.69
CA ALA A 403 -13.44 33.20 5.52
C ALA A 403 -11.99 32.75 5.83
N GLY A 404 -11.14 32.97 4.81
CA GLY A 404 -9.72 33.35 4.91
C GLY A 404 -8.76 32.15 4.99
N GLY A 405 -8.05 31.75 3.95
CA GLY A 405 -7.17 32.61 3.15
C GLY A 405 -5.78 32.62 3.79
N GLU A 406 -4.90 31.71 3.38
CA GLU A 406 -3.51 31.99 2.99
C GLU A 406 -2.74 30.67 2.71
N THR A 407 -2.29 30.58 1.47
CA THR A 407 -1.29 29.63 0.97
C THR A 407 -0.02 29.68 1.82
N THR A 408 0.45 28.53 2.32
CA THR A 408 1.88 28.36 2.58
C THR A 408 2.37 27.09 1.92
N VAL A 409 3.22 27.30 0.92
CA VAL A 409 3.95 26.30 0.15
C VAL A 409 5.14 25.80 0.99
N LEU A 410 5.44 24.49 0.91
CA LEU A 410 6.58 23.73 1.51
C LEU A 410 6.47 23.47 3.02
N HIS A 411 6.41 22.22 3.50
CA HIS A 411 7.50 21.23 3.45
C HIS A 411 6.96 19.77 3.46
N ASN A 412 7.80 18.86 2.97
CA ASN A 412 8.22 17.59 3.60
C ASN A 412 7.23 16.93 4.60
N ALA A 413 6.73 15.73 4.29
CA ALA A 413 5.90 14.93 5.20
C ALA A 413 6.75 14.34 6.34
N GLU A 414 7.03 15.19 7.34
CA GLU A 414 7.84 14.88 8.51
C GLU A 414 6.95 14.30 9.61
N PHE A 415 7.06 12.98 9.82
CA PHE A 415 6.35 12.22 10.86
C PHE A 415 7.17 12.21 12.16
N ALA A 416 6.53 12.41 13.32
CA ALA A 416 7.19 12.32 14.62
C ALA A 416 6.80 11.06 15.40
N TYR A 417 7.71 10.54 16.22
CA TYR A 417 7.46 9.41 17.13
C TYR A 417 8.11 9.61 18.49
N LEU A 418 7.60 8.91 19.49
CA LEU A 418 8.19 8.78 20.82
C LEU A 418 8.84 7.40 20.94
N LEU A 419 10.06 7.34 21.45
CA LEU A 419 10.75 6.12 21.85
C LEU A 419 10.71 5.99 23.36
N ARG A 420 9.97 5.01 23.89
CA ARG A 420 9.95 4.71 25.33
C ARG A 420 11.25 4.03 25.72
N LYS A 421 12.03 4.65 26.61
CA LYS A 421 13.39 4.18 26.95
C LYS A 421 13.40 2.81 27.66
N ASP A 422 12.40 2.56 28.50
CA ASP A 422 12.36 1.33 29.31
C ASP A 422 11.99 0.09 28.50
N THR A 423 11.11 0.23 27.50
CA THR A 423 10.63 -0.90 26.69
C THR A 423 11.23 -0.96 25.29
N GLY A 424 11.82 0.15 24.80
CA GLY A 424 12.23 0.30 23.41
C GLY A 424 11.07 0.47 22.43
N GLU A 425 9.84 0.62 22.93
CA GLU A 425 8.63 0.79 22.12
C GLU A 425 8.67 2.13 21.36
N ARG A 426 8.38 2.09 20.06
CA ARG A 426 8.23 3.29 19.22
C ARG A 426 6.75 3.58 19.02
N ILE A 427 6.32 4.75 19.48
CA ILE A 427 4.94 5.22 19.43
C ILE A 427 4.84 6.35 18.41
N LEU A 428 4.16 6.11 17.30
CA LEU A 428 3.95 7.11 16.27
C LEU A 428 2.94 8.17 16.73
N ILE A 429 3.27 9.45 16.50
CA ILE A 429 2.36 10.57 16.76
C ILE A 429 1.52 10.79 15.50
N ASN A 430 0.47 9.96 15.36
CA ASN A 430 -0.33 9.85 14.14
C ASN A 430 -1.67 10.63 14.18
N THR A 431 -2.01 11.22 15.33
CA THR A 431 -3.20 12.07 15.51
C THR A 431 -2.80 13.41 16.09
N GLN A 432 -3.59 14.46 15.82
CA GLN A 432 -3.39 15.79 16.40
C GLN A 432 -4.72 16.27 17.01
N PRO A 433 -4.78 16.56 18.32
CA PRO A 433 -3.71 16.37 19.31
C PRO A 433 -3.45 14.89 19.61
N PHE A 434 -2.24 14.58 20.07
CA PHE A 434 -1.84 13.25 20.55
C PHE A 434 -1.76 13.25 22.08
N LEU A 435 -2.68 12.52 22.72
CA LEU A 435 -2.83 12.48 24.16
C LEU A 435 -2.14 11.24 24.75
N ILE A 436 -1.45 11.44 25.86
CA ILE A 436 -0.71 10.39 26.58
C ILE A 436 -1.17 10.36 28.04
N GLY A 437 -1.42 9.17 28.58
CA GLY A 437 -1.80 8.99 29.98
C GLY A 437 -2.12 7.53 30.29
N LYS A 438 -2.82 7.28 31.40
CA LYS A 438 -3.21 5.90 31.81
C LYS A 438 -4.68 5.54 31.58
N GLU A 439 -5.54 6.49 31.20
CA GLU A 439 -6.96 6.23 30.98
C GLU A 439 -7.23 5.97 29.50
N GLN A 440 -7.27 4.70 29.09
CA GLN A 440 -7.38 4.26 27.68
C GLN A 440 -8.49 4.96 26.88
N ARG A 441 -9.61 5.32 27.52
CA ARG A 441 -10.76 5.97 26.85
C ARG A 441 -10.53 7.45 26.52
N LYS A 442 -9.45 8.06 27.01
CA LYS A 442 -9.17 9.51 26.88
C LYS A 442 -7.85 9.83 26.20
N VAL A 443 -7.03 8.84 25.87
CA VAL A 443 -5.65 9.03 25.41
C VAL A 443 -5.37 8.18 24.18
N ASN A 444 -4.50 8.66 23.30
CA ASN A 444 -4.03 7.95 22.11
C ASN A 444 -2.98 6.89 22.48
N TYR A 445 -2.07 7.21 23.41
CA TYR A 445 -1.12 6.26 23.97
C TYR A 445 -1.37 6.06 25.47
N CYS A 446 -1.59 4.80 25.85
CA CYS A 446 -1.99 4.42 27.19
C CYS A 446 -0.88 3.66 27.93
N ILE A 447 -0.35 4.27 28.99
CA ILE A 447 0.65 3.67 29.88
C ILE A 447 -0.10 2.95 31.01
N ARG A 448 -0.45 1.68 30.78
CA ARG A 448 -1.35 0.90 31.66
C ARG A 448 -0.73 0.50 32.99
N ASP A 449 0.55 0.16 33.00
CA ASP A 449 1.22 -0.44 34.15
C ASP A 449 1.88 0.58 35.09
N ASN A 450 1.53 1.86 34.95
CA ASN A 450 2.13 2.93 35.72
C ASN A 450 1.09 3.75 36.48
N THR A 451 0.99 3.50 37.79
CA THR A 451 0.05 4.21 38.66
C THR A 451 0.39 5.69 38.87
N SER A 452 1.65 6.06 38.64
CA SER A 452 2.19 7.41 38.85
C SER A 452 1.83 8.36 37.69
N VAL A 453 1.53 7.82 36.51
CA VAL A 453 1.06 8.58 35.34
C VAL A 453 -0.41 8.99 35.53
N SER A 454 -0.75 10.26 35.26
CA SER A 454 -2.13 10.75 35.26
C SER A 454 -3.00 10.14 34.15
N ARG A 455 -4.32 10.16 34.37
CA ARG A 455 -5.33 9.62 33.42
C ARG A 455 -5.22 10.24 32.03
N CYS A 456 -5.12 11.56 31.98
CA CYS A 456 -4.63 12.35 30.85
C CYS A 456 -3.43 13.12 31.38
N HIS A 457 -2.22 12.85 30.88
CA HIS A 457 -0.97 13.34 31.46
C HIS A 457 -0.36 14.46 30.63
N ALA A 458 -0.16 14.20 29.34
CA ALA A 458 0.44 15.15 28.43
C ALA A 458 -0.27 15.11 27.08
N LYS A 459 -0.21 16.24 26.38
CA LYS A 459 -0.76 16.44 25.05
C LYS A 459 0.36 16.91 24.14
N ILE A 460 0.54 16.26 23.01
CA ILE A 460 1.43 16.73 21.95
C ILE A 460 0.57 17.31 20.83
N SER A 461 0.88 18.53 20.42
CA SER A 461 0.23 19.24 19.32
C SER A 461 1.26 19.64 18.27
N LYS A 462 0.85 19.65 17.00
CA LYS A 462 1.64 20.18 15.89
C LYS A 462 1.06 21.52 15.47
N GLN A 463 1.88 22.57 15.47
CA GLN A 463 1.53 23.87 14.92
C GLN A 463 2.55 24.22 13.83
N GLY A 464 2.12 24.15 12.57
CA GLY A 464 3.04 24.27 11.42
C GLY A 464 4.10 23.17 11.41
N TRP A 465 5.38 23.56 11.43
CA TRP A 465 6.55 22.66 11.41
C TRP A 465 7.00 22.19 12.80
N GLN A 466 6.41 22.75 13.85
CA GLN A 466 6.92 22.59 15.20
C GLN A 466 5.96 21.74 16.05
N TYR A 467 6.53 20.75 16.74
CA TYR A 467 5.81 20.00 17.76
C TYR A 467 5.91 20.71 19.11
N TYR A 468 4.83 20.65 19.86
CA TYR A 468 4.71 21.19 21.20
C TYR A 468 4.18 20.11 22.12
N ILE A 469 4.67 20.09 23.36
CA ILE A 469 4.11 19.29 24.44
C ILE A 469 3.53 20.21 25.50
N GLU A 470 2.40 19.79 26.06
CA GLU A 470 1.66 20.48 27.09
C GLU A 470 1.30 19.50 28.21
N ASP A 471 1.62 19.84 29.45
CA ASP A 471 1.18 19.08 30.62
C ASP A 471 -0.33 19.30 30.85
N GLN A 472 -1.10 18.21 30.93
CA GLN A 472 -2.56 18.25 31.12
C GLN A 472 -2.95 18.33 32.60
N ASN A 473 -2.23 19.15 33.38
CA ASN A 473 -2.34 19.25 34.83
C ASN A 473 -2.15 17.90 35.53
N SER A 474 -1.04 17.25 35.19
CA SER A 474 -0.70 15.93 35.72
C SER A 474 -0.27 16.00 37.19
N THR A 475 -0.46 14.90 37.94
CA THR A 475 -0.16 14.88 39.39
C THR A 475 1.34 14.91 39.67
N ASN A 476 2.13 14.26 38.81
CA ASN A 476 3.58 14.12 38.98
C ASN A 476 4.41 14.93 37.97
N GLY A 477 3.75 15.71 37.12
CA GLY A 477 4.38 16.63 36.18
C GLY A 477 4.97 15.98 34.93
N THR A 478 5.00 16.78 33.86
CA THR A 478 5.73 16.53 32.62
C THR A 478 7.04 17.32 32.63
N TYR A 479 8.12 16.73 32.12
CA TYR A 479 9.44 17.34 32.03
C TYR A 479 10.02 17.19 30.63
N VAL A 480 10.69 18.22 30.13
CA VAL A 480 11.46 18.19 28.87
C VAL A 480 12.89 18.57 29.19
N GLU A 481 13.87 17.73 28.80
CA GLU A 481 15.30 17.92 29.13
C GLU A 481 15.54 18.17 30.63
N GLY A 482 14.76 17.48 31.48
CA GLY A 482 14.82 17.62 32.94
C GLY A 482 14.13 18.87 33.52
N LYS A 483 13.64 19.79 32.69
CA LYS A 483 12.90 21.00 33.12
C LYS A 483 11.40 20.70 33.24
N ALA A 484 10.82 20.99 34.40
CA ALA A 484 9.38 20.82 34.63
C ALA A 484 8.57 21.82 33.79
N LEU A 485 7.49 21.34 33.17
CA LEU A 485 6.55 22.16 32.42
C LEU A 485 5.48 22.74 33.36
N HIS A 486 4.97 23.92 33.02
CA HIS A 486 3.75 24.44 33.67
C HIS A 486 2.51 23.80 33.02
N PRO A 487 1.47 23.46 33.81
CA PRO A 487 0.21 22.96 33.27
C PRO A 487 -0.38 23.89 32.22
N TYR A 488 -0.88 23.30 31.12
CA TYR A 488 -1.50 24.00 29.99
C TYR A 488 -0.60 25.01 29.26
N GLN A 489 0.71 24.96 29.49
CA GLN A 489 1.68 25.77 28.76
C GLN A 489 2.39 24.92 27.70
N GLU A 490 2.24 25.29 26.43
CA GLU A 490 2.93 24.64 25.32
C GLU A 490 4.44 24.88 25.37
N THR A 491 5.20 23.80 25.22
CA THR A 491 6.67 23.81 25.16
C THR A 491 7.11 23.15 23.86
N ALA A 492 7.90 23.87 23.06
CA ALA A 492 8.41 23.36 21.79
C ALA A 492 9.34 22.14 22.00
N LEU A 493 9.15 21.10 21.20
CA LEU A 493 9.97 19.90 21.15
C LEU A 493 10.94 19.95 19.97
N SER A 494 12.23 19.78 20.23
CA SER A 494 13.25 19.57 19.19
C SER A 494 13.51 18.08 18.98
N ASP A 495 14.10 17.70 17.85
CA ASP A 495 14.49 16.30 17.61
C ASP A 495 15.50 15.79 18.66
N ASN A 496 15.37 14.52 19.04
CA ASN A 496 16.16 13.82 20.07
C ASN A 496 16.04 14.37 21.50
N VAL A 497 14.97 15.09 21.83
CA VAL A 497 14.76 15.57 23.22
C VAL A 497 14.16 14.49 24.11
N THR A 498 14.58 14.46 25.36
CA THR A 498 14.05 13.59 26.39
C THR A 498 12.82 14.21 27.04
N ILE A 499 11.71 13.47 26.99
CA ILE A 499 10.45 13.81 27.65
C ILE A 499 10.25 12.82 28.80
N ARG A 500 9.97 13.32 29.99
CA ARG A 500 9.63 12.46 31.13
C ARG A 500 8.21 12.77 31.63
N LEU A 501 7.36 11.75 31.66
CA LEU A 501 5.99 11.81 32.18
C LEU A 501 5.95 11.04 33.50
N SER A 502 5.92 11.74 34.63
CA SER A 502 6.18 11.12 35.94
C SER A 502 7.54 10.39 35.99
N ASP A 503 7.57 9.07 36.07
CA ASP A 503 8.77 8.21 36.07
C ASP A 503 9.03 7.54 34.71
N GLU A 504 8.16 7.75 33.72
CA GLU A 504 8.31 7.22 32.36
C GLU A 504 9.16 8.14 31.50
N VAL A 505 10.21 7.60 30.87
CA VAL A 505 11.13 8.36 30.03
C VAL A 505 10.93 8.00 28.56
N PHE A 506 10.75 9.03 27.75
CA PHE A 506 10.60 8.99 26.30
C PHE A 506 11.69 9.84 25.63
N GLU A 507 12.06 9.49 24.41
CA GLU A 507 12.81 10.34 23.50
C GLU A 507 11.91 10.70 22.32
N PHE A 508 11.81 11.99 22.01
CA PHE A 508 11.04 12.47 20.89
C PHE A 508 11.92 12.57 19.65
N HIS A 509 11.42 12.04 18.54
CA HIS A 509 12.10 12.08 17.25
C HIS A 509 11.18 12.64 16.16
N PHE A 510 11.77 13.42 15.25
CA PHE A 510 11.10 14.03 14.10
C PHE A 510 11.83 13.58 12.81
N MET A 511 11.10 12.97 11.87
CA MET A 511 11.65 12.38 10.64
C MET A 511 11.70 13.35 9.49
#